data_AF-A0A7R8AJA2-F1
#
_entry.id   AF-A0A7R8AJA2-F1
#
_cell.length_a   1.000
_cell.length_b   1.000
_cell.length_c   1.000
_cell.angle_alpha   90.00
_cell.angle_beta   90.00
_cell.angle_gamma   90.00
#
_symmetry.space_group_name_H-M   'P 1'
#
loop_
_entity.id
_entity.type
_entity.pdbx_description
1 polymer ?
#
loop_
_entity_poly.entity_id
_entity_poly.type
_entity_poly.pdbx_seq_one_letter_code
_entity_poly.pdbx_strand_id
1 'polypeptide(L)'
;MYHYSSPPPSGWPSFDYMNSPPTSPHYAYYANQFTNPFVSPRGPTKRHGRKASYAAPPSVYTHGFYGAMPEFGTPSKHENVPVFDDVDAAKWSRARRQSTSTRNPSKPKPATASKPPPKATEEDAERAGIPPGYSIKNWDPTEAPIILLGSVFDANSLGKWIYDWTVFHHGASTPMADVAGELWLLLIKLAGKVKRAAECVDRVKDIDSQETVEDFLESGKRLWSRFKKLLRTCEQFMWKAAKREGGKSVSMGRNAGCEFVESIFGRDRELENTEKLMNSIRVWNMRFDANCDDILRKRTA
;
A
#
# COMPACT_ATOMS: atom_id res chain seq x y z
N MET A 1 13.51 14.79 -30.60
CA MET A 1 13.91 16.09 -30.01
C MET A 1 12.64 16.84 -29.64
N TYR A 2 12.34 16.96 -28.34
CA TYR A 2 11.10 17.56 -27.84
C TYR A 2 11.37 19.02 -27.48
N HIS A 3 10.78 19.96 -28.23
CA HIS A 3 10.71 21.36 -27.82
C HIS A 3 9.45 21.56 -26.98
N TYR A 4 9.60 21.78 -25.67
CA TYR A 4 8.57 22.40 -24.84
C TYR A 4 8.88 23.89 -24.72
N SER A 5 7.92 24.72 -25.13
CA SER A 5 8.04 26.17 -25.15
C SER A 5 8.23 26.76 -23.75
N SER A 6 9.25 27.62 -23.66
CA SER A 6 9.59 28.68 -22.70
C SER A 6 9.45 28.45 -21.18
N PRO A 7 10.50 28.75 -20.39
CA PRO A 7 10.44 28.73 -18.93
C PRO A 7 9.58 29.89 -18.37
N PRO A 8 8.96 29.75 -17.19
CA PRO A 8 8.30 30.86 -16.52
C PRO A 8 9.33 31.90 -16.04
N PRO A 9 8.96 33.19 -15.93
CA PRO A 9 9.88 34.25 -15.56
C PRO A 9 10.36 34.12 -14.10
N SER A 10 11.63 34.44 -13.89
CA SER A 10 12.32 34.45 -12.60
C SER A 10 11.72 35.48 -11.64
N GLY A 11 11.40 35.06 -10.40
CA GLY A 11 11.07 35.98 -9.29
C GLY A 11 9.73 35.74 -8.57
N TRP A 12 9.35 34.50 -8.25
CA TRP A 12 8.14 34.22 -7.46
C TRP A 12 8.49 33.81 -6.02
N PRO A 13 7.75 34.31 -5.00
CA PRO A 13 8.01 33.97 -3.60
C PRO A 13 7.71 32.48 -3.35
N SER A 14 8.61 31.82 -2.63
CA SER A 14 8.44 30.43 -2.17
C SER A 14 7.32 30.39 -1.13
N PHE A 15 6.09 30.15 -1.56
CA PHE A 15 5.01 29.81 -0.65
C PHE A 15 5.13 28.33 -0.29
N ASP A 16 5.67 28.06 0.89
CA ASP A 16 5.61 26.75 1.55
C ASP A 16 4.16 26.49 2.00
N TYR A 17 3.38 25.87 1.13
CA TYR A 17 2.21 25.11 1.56
C TYR A 17 2.51 23.64 1.32
N MET A 18 2.54 22.87 2.41
CA MET A 18 2.83 21.43 2.39
C MET A 18 1.95 20.72 1.34
N ASN A 19 2.59 19.98 0.42
CA ASN A 19 1.99 19.26 -0.72
C ASN A 19 1.16 18.02 -0.31
N SER A 20 0.37 18.10 0.76
CA SER A 20 -0.63 17.12 1.16
C SER A 20 -1.79 17.88 1.81
N PRO A 21 -3.05 17.44 1.65
CA PRO A 21 -4.18 18.06 2.35
C PRO A 21 -3.91 18.11 3.87
N PRO A 22 -4.43 19.11 4.60
CA PRO A 22 -4.23 19.20 6.05
C PRO A 22 -4.61 17.86 6.72
N THR A 23 -3.65 17.34 7.49
CA THR A 23 -3.49 15.94 7.90
C THR A 23 -4.78 15.19 8.27
N SER A 24 -5.02 14.07 7.57
CA SER A 24 -5.95 13.02 7.99
C SER A 24 -5.27 12.09 9.03
N PRO A 25 -5.88 11.78 10.18
CA PRO A 25 -5.26 11.00 11.27
C PRO A 25 -4.87 9.55 10.94
N HIS A 26 -5.18 9.05 9.75
CA HIS A 26 -5.10 7.62 9.41
C HIS A 26 -3.74 7.15 8.86
N TYR A 27 -2.76 8.05 8.71
CA TYR A 27 -1.40 7.77 8.20
C TYR A 27 -0.70 6.59 8.90
N ALA A 28 -0.88 6.45 10.22
CA ALA A 28 -0.19 5.44 11.00
C ALA A 28 -0.64 3.99 10.74
N TYR A 29 -1.85 3.78 10.21
CA TYR A 29 -2.44 2.44 10.12
C TYR A 29 -1.93 1.65 8.90
N TYR A 30 -1.70 2.32 7.77
CA TYR A 30 -1.24 1.68 6.53
C TYR A 30 0.29 1.55 6.45
N ALA A 31 1.04 2.54 6.93
CA ALA A 31 2.51 2.54 6.83
C ALA A 31 3.18 1.37 7.58
N ASN A 32 2.56 0.87 8.66
CA ASN A 32 3.19 -0.11 9.55
C ASN A 32 3.07 -1.57 9.07
N GLN A 33 2.21 -1.86 8.08
CA GLN A 33 1.97 -3.24 7.62
C GLN A 33 2.79 -3.66 6.39
N PHE A 34 3.38 -2.70 5.66
CA PHE A 34 3.92 -2.96 4.32
C PHE A 34 5.43 -2.67 4.14
N THR A 35 6.15 -2.34 5.21
CA THR A 35 7.60 -2.09 5.17
C THR A 35 8.48 -3.35 5.31
N ASN A 36 7.88 -4.55 5.42
CA ASN A 36 8.63 -5.81 5.56
C ASN A 36 8.44 -6.72 4.32
N PRO A 37 9.46 -6.92 3.47
CA PRO A 37 9.36 -7.72 2.24
C PRO A 37 9.34 -9.25 2.46
N PHE A 38 9.13 -9.76 3.69
CA PHE A 38 9.23 -11.19 4.02
C PHE A 38 8.02 -11.80 4.75
N VAL A 39 6.84 -11.15 4.75
CA VAL A 39 5.69 -11.67 5.51
C VAL A 39 4.53 -12.03 4.57
N SER A 40 4.26 -13.33 4.44
CA SER A 40 3.00 -13.84 3.89
C SER A 40 1.82 -13.48 4.80
N PRO A 41 0.62 -13.14 4.28
CA PRO A 41 -0.49 -12.67 5.10
C PRO A 41 -1.17 -13.85 5.79
N ARG A 42 -0.84 -14.08 7.06
CA ARG A 42 -1.71 -14.80 7.99
C ARG A 42 -2.11 -13.83 9.10
N GLY A 43 -3.31 -13.28 8.97
CA GLY A 43 -3.84 -12.31 9.93
C GLY A 43 -4.02 -12.94 11.32
N PRO A 44 -3.76 -12.20 12.42
CA PRO A 44 -4.07 -12.67 13.76
C PRO A 44 -5.56 -12.48 14.05
N THR A 45 -6.28 -13.59 14.26
CA THR A 45 -7.62 -13.60 14.85
C THR A 45 -7.54 -13.20 16.33
N LYS A 46 -7.81 -11.93 16.65
CA LYS A 46 -8.04 -11.53 18.04
C LYS A 46 -9.44 -11.97 18.49
N ARG A 47 -9.49 -13.17 19.08
CA ARG A 47 -10.58 -13.60 19.96
C ARG A 47 -10.65 -12.66 21.18
N HIS A 48 -11.76 -11.95 21.35
CA HIS A 48 -12.11 -11.35 22.63
C HIS A 48 -12.66 -12.45 23.56
N GLY A 49 -11.89 -12.80 24.59
CA GLY A 49 -12.30 -13.69 25.68
C GLY A 49 -13.21 -12.95 26.67
N ARG A 50 -14.37 -13.54 26.95
CA ARG A 50 -15.36 -13.08 27.93
C ARG A 50 -14.78 -13.03 29.35
N LYS A 51 -15.16 -12.01 30.12
CA LYS A 51 -15.52 -12.16 31.54
C LYS A 51 -16.76 -11.34 31.85
N ALA A 52 -17.82 -12.03 32.25
CA ALA A 52 -19.05 -11.48 32.79
C ALA A 52 -18.92 -11.28 34.30
N SER A 53 -19.52 -10.22 34.84
CA SER A 53 -19.88 -10.13 36.27
C SER A 53 -21.03 -9.14 36.37
N TYR A 54 -22.26 -9.67 36.37
CA TYR A 54 -23.45 -8.92 36.79
C TYR A 54 -23.43 -8.83 38.31
N ALA A 55 -23.52 -7.61 38.84
CA ALA A 55 -23.86 -7.34 40.23
C ALA A 55 -25.05 -6.36 40.25
N ALA A 56 -26.13 -6.80 40.89
CA ALA A 56 -27.23 -6.02 41.45
C ALA A 56 -27.36 -6.46 42.93
N PRO A 57 -28.12 -5.81 43.85
CA PRO A 57 -29.19 -4.79 43.69
C PRO A 57 -29.06 -3.67 44.80
N PRO A 58 -30.08 -2.91 45.35
CA PRO A 58 -31.51 -3.20 45.52
C PRO A 58 -32.54 -2.20 44.95
N SER A 59 -33.72 -2.78 44.75
CA SER A 59 -35.06 -2.28 44.42
C SER A 59 -35.59 -1.12 45.27
N VAL A 60 -36.37 -0.22 44.63
CA VAL A 60 -37.53 0.45 45.24
C VAL A 60 -38.73 0.44 44.27
N TYR A 61 -39.72 -0.38 44.62
CA TYR A 61 -41.17 -0.34 44.36
C TYR A 61 -41.74 0.41 43.14
N THR A 62 -42.44 -0.33 42.26
CA THR A 62 -43.85 -0.03 41.91
C THR A 62 -44.58 -1.25 41.30
N HIS A 63 -45.89 -1.27 41.53
CA HIS A 63 -46.86 -2.37 41.45
C HIS A 63 -47.44 -2.66 40.05
N GLY A 64 -47.91 -3.89 39.79
CA GLY A 64 -48.92 -4.25 38.76
C GLY A 64 -48.77 -5.70 38.24
N PHE A 65 -49.38 -6.73 38.85
CA PHE A 65 -50.72 -7.36 38.60
C PHE A 65 -50.88 -8.26 37.34
N TYR A 66 -51.18 -9.56 37.60
CA TYR A 66 -51.60 -10.72 36.77
C TYR A 66 -50.63 -11.26 35.68
N GLY A 67 -50.37 -12.57 35.50
CA GLY A 67 -50.87 -13.80 36.12
C GLY A 67 -50.24 -15.08 35.51
N ALA A 68 -50.24 -16.17 36.30
CA ALA A 68 -50.27 -17.61 35.99
C ALA A 68 -49.28 -18.27 34.97
N MET A 69 -48.46 -19.19 35.50
CA MET A 69 -47.98 -20.45 34.85
C MET A 69 -48.53 -21.64 35.66
N PRO A 70 -48.63 -22.87 35.12
CA PRO A 70 -47.60 -23.88 35.43
C PRO A 70 -47.37 -24.98 34.33
N GLU A 71 -46.17 -25.59 34.31
CA GLU A 71 -45.88 -27.05 34.50
C GLU A 71 -45.92 -27.92 33.21
N PHE A 72 -45.16 -29.01 32.95
CA PHE A 72 -44.26 -29.96 33.63
C PHE A 72 -43.29 -30.54 32.54
N GLY A 73 -42.06 -30.99 32.82
CA GLY A 73 -41.77 -32.39 33.18
C GLY A 73 -40.33 -32.82 32.80
N THR A 74 -39.74 -33.71 33.60
CA THR A 74 -38.30 -34.00 33.80
C THR A 74 -37.84 -35.36 33.18
N PRO A 75 -36.75 -36.08 33.61
CA PRO A 75 -35.56 -36.41 32.78
C PRO A 75 -35.15 -37.93 32.79
N SER A 76 -34.02 -38.33 32.18
CA SER A 76 -33.30 -39.63 32.40
C SER A 76 -32.02 -39.69 31.53
N LYS A 77 -30.88 -40.30 31.88
CA LYS A 77 -30.41 -41.11 33.03
C LYS A 77 -28.85 -41.13 33.08
N HIS A 78 -28.36 -41.32 34.31
CA HIS A 78 -27.11 -41.93 34.85
C HIS A 78 -26.24 -42.77 33.88
N GLU A 79 -24.92 -42.93 34.08
CA GLU A 79 -24.33 -43.74 35.17
C GLU A 79 -22.79 -43.63 35.25
N ASN A 80 -22.22 -43.88 36.44
CA ASN A 80 -20.85 -43.56 36.85
C ASN A 80 -20.20 -44.77 37.56
N VAL A 81 -18.87 -44.96 37.38
CA VAL A 81 -17.85 -45.74 38.15
C VAL A 81 -17.96 -47.29 38.24
N PRO A 82 -16.93 -48.10 38.64
CA PRO A 82 -15.67 -47.79 39.35
C PRO A 82 -14.33 -48.46 38.91
N VAL A 83 -13.28 -48.01 39.59
CA VAL A 83 -11.84 -48.34 39.60
C VAL A 83 -11.52 -49.70 40.27
N PHE A 84 -10.48 -50.41 39.83
CA PHE A 84 -9.76 -51.42 40.61
C PHE A 84 -8.24 -51.43 40.27
N ASP A 85 -7.41 -51.32 41.30
CA ASP A 85 -5.94 -51.47 41.30
C ASP A 85 -5.57 -52.96 41.48
N ASP A 86 -4.54 -53.46 40.78
CA ASP A 86 -3.71 -54.56 41.28
C ASP A 86 -2.36 -54.64 40.53
N VAL A 87 -1.41 -55.28 41.20
CA VAL A 87 0.03 -55.00 41.21
C VAL A 87 0.82 -56.07 40.44
N ASP A 88 1.98 -55.67 39.91
CA ASP A 88 3.12 -56.51 39.48
C ASP A 88 2.97 -57.50 38.30
N ALA A 89 3.52 -57.11 37.12
CA ALA A 89 4.54 -57.91 36.41
C ALA A 89 5.06 -57.21 35.14
N ALA A 90 6.33 -56.82 35.21
CA ALA A 90 7.37 -56.99 34.19
C ALA A 90 7.15 -56.51 32.73
N LYS A 91 8.01 -55.56 32.35
CA LYS A 91 8.66 -55.40 31.03
C LYS A 91 7.80 -54.90 29.86
N TRP A 92 7.71 -53.57 29.70
CA TRP A 92 7.96 -52.94 28.40
C TRP A 92 8.22 -51.42 28.51
N SER A 93 9.32 -50.97 27.91
CA SER A 93 9.59 -49.63 27.34
C SER A 93 8.83 -48.40 27.86
N ARG A 94 9.58 -47.38 28.29
CA ARG A 94 9.93 -46.22 27.43
C ARG A 94 10.85 -45.28 28.18
N ALA A 95 11.78 -44.73 27.41
CA ALA A 95 12.93 -43.97 27.86
C ALA A 95 12.58 -42.74 28.70
N ARG A 96 13.37 -42.60 29.77
CA ARG A 96 13.55 -41.44 30.62
C ARG A 96 13.82 -40.19 29.77
N ARG A 97 12.92 -39.21 29.84
CA ARG A 97 13.11 -37.86 29.29
C ARG A 97 14.33 -37.22 29.98
N GLN A 98 15.44 -37.10 29.25
CA GLN A 98 16.55 -36.22 29.61
C GLN A 98 16.18 -34.80 29.15
N SER A 99 16.32 -33.85 30.07
CA SER A 99 16.21 -32.42 29.82
C SER A 99 17.43 -31.95 29.03
N THR A 100 17.27 -31.72 27.73
CA THR A 100 18.22 -30.93 26.92
C THR A 100 17.64 -29.54 26.74
N SER A 101 18.29 -28.56 27.38
CA SER A 101 18.09 -27.14 27.16
C SER A 101 18.48 -26.79 25.72
N THR A 102 17.50 -26.69 24.83
CA THR A 102 17.73 -26.18 23.47
C THR A 102 17.74 -24.66 23.54
N ARG A 103 18.93 -24.09 23.46
CA ARG A 103 19.17 -22.65 23.30
C ARG A 103 18.42 -22.19 22.04
N ASN A 104 17.34 -21.43 22.21
CA ASN A 104 16.62 -20.82 21.08
C ASN A 104 17.62 -20.01 20.23
N PRO A 105 17.69 -20.21 18.90
CA PRO A 105 18.48 -19.34 18.05
C PRO A 105 17.91 -17.92 18.17
N SER A 106 18.80 -16.97 18.46
CA SER A 106 18.48 -15.56 18.53
C SER A 106 17.77 -15.12 17.25
N LYS A 107 16.57 -14.56 17.39
CA LYS A 107 15.89 -13.84 16.32
C LYS A 107 16.90 -12.88 15.66
N PRO A 108 17.02 -12.86 14.32
CA PRO A 108 17.84 -11.85 13.67
C PRO A 108 17.31 -10.47 14.05
N LYS A 109 18.23 -9.60 14.46
CA LYS A 109 17.92 -8.19 14.78
C LYS A 109 17.22 -7.56 13.57
N PRO A 110 16.16 -6.76 13.76
CA PRO A 110 15.58 -6.00 12.67
C PRO A 110 16.68 -5.15 12.03
N ALA A 111 16.77 -5.21 10.70
CA ALA A 111 17.69 -4.39 9.93
C ALA A 111 17.54 -2.93 10.36
N THR A 112 18.68 -2.30 10.60
CA THR A 112 18.83 -0.88 10.94
C THR A 112 17.89 -0.02 10.09
N ALA A 113 17.17 0.90 10.75
CA ALA A 113 16.32 1.89 10.13
C ALA A 113 16.97 2.45 8.85
N SER A 114 16.29 2.26 7.73
CA SER A 114 16.67 2.80 6.43
C SER A 114 16.96 4.29 6.58
N LYS A 115 18.15 4.73 6.16
CA LYS A 115 18.49 6.15 6.06
C LYS A 115 17.35 6.87 5.32
N PRO A 116 17.01 8.12 5.70
CA PRO A 116 16.02 8.88 4.96
C PRO A 116 16.43 8.94 3.48
N PRO A 117 15.45 8.88 2.55
CA PRO A 117 15.75 8.92 1.13
C PRO A 117 16.60 10.16 0.81
N PRO A 118 17.57 10.04 -0.12
CA PRO A 118 18.40 11.17 -0.51
C PRO A 118 17.52 12.31 -0.99
N LYS A 119 17.83 13.54 -0.57
CA LYS A 119 17.10 14.73 -1.04
C LYS A 119 17.59 15.05 -2.44
N ALA A 120 16.67 15.17 -3.40
CA ALA A 120 17.00 15.55 -4.76
C ALA A 120 17.66 16.94 -4.80
N THR A 121 18.76 17.04 -5.56
CA THR A 121 19.45 18.31 -5.85
C THR A 121 19.14 18.78 -7.28
N GLU A 122 19.53 20.02 -7.59
CA GLU A 122 19.33 20.58 -8.94
C GLU A 122 20.16 19.81 -9.99
N GLU A 123 21.35 19.35 -9.62
CA GLU A 123 22.18 18.48 -10.46
C GLU A 123 21.52 17.13 -10.75
N ASP A 124 20.76 16.58 -9.79
CA ASP A 124 19.98 15.36 -10.03
C ASP A 124 18.87 15.60 -11.07
N ALA A 125 18.24 16.77 -11.00
CA ALA A 125 17.20 17.18 -11.94
C ALA A 125 17.75 17.33 -13.37
N GLU A 126 18.92 17.94 -13.51
CA GLU A 126 19.63 18.05 -14.79
C GLU A 126 19.98 16.68 -15.38
N ARG A 127 20.54 15.77 -14.57
CA ARG A 127 20.86 14.40 -15.02
C ARG A 127 19.63 13.62 -15.46
N ALA A 128 18.48 13.89 -14.83
CA ALA A 128 17.21 13.26 -15.16
C ALA A 128 16.45 13.97 -16.30
N GLY A 129 17.00 15.06 -16.87
CA GLY A 129 16.39 15.83 -17.95
C GLY A 129 15.14 16.61 -17.54
N ILE A 130 15.02 16.98 -16.27
CA ILE A 130 13.93 17.77 -15.72
C ILE A 130 14.21 19.25 -16.03
N PRO A 131 13.29 20.00 -16.65
CA PRO A 131 13.50 21.42 -16.93
C PRO A 131 13.65 22.26 -15.65
N PRO A 132 14.39 23.39 -15.70
CA PRO A 132 14.48 24.33 -14.57
C PRO A 132 13.10 24.86 -14.14
N GLY A 133 12.95 25.14 -12.85
CA GLY A 133 11.72 25.71 -12.27
C GLY A 133 10.69 24.69 -11.79
N TYR A 134 10.93 23.39 -11.94
CA TYR A 134 10.10 22.34 -11.35
C TYR A 134 10.50 22.06 -9.89
N SER A 135 9.51 21.88 -9.02
CA SER A 135 9.72 21.52 -7.62
C SER A 135 10.12 20.05 -7.49
N ILE A 136 11.37 19.79 -7.11
CA ILE A 136 11.92 18.44 -6.87
C ILE A 136 11.79 17.94 -5.42
N LYS A 137 11.11 18.70 -4.55
CA LYS A 137 10.98 18.38 -3.11
C LYS A 137 10.34 17.00 -2.81
N ASN A 138 9.51 16.50 -3.72
CA ASN A 138 8.73 15.27 -3.54
C ASN A 138 9.32 14.08 -4.33
N TRP A 139 10.54 14.19 -4.84
CA TRP A 139 11.15 13.17 -5.69
C TRP A 139 12.39 12.55 -5.02
N ASP A 140 12.46 11.23 -4.96
CA ASP A 140 13.69 10.50 -4.70
C ASP A 140 14.57 10.45 -5.96
N PRO A 141 15.80 11.03 -5.96
CA PRO A 141 16.65 11.11 -7.14
C PRO A 141 17.14 9.74 -7.64
N THR A 142 16.97 8.67 -6.85
CA THR A 142 17.29 7.29 -7.27
C THR A 142 16.13 6.62 -8.01
N GLU A 143 14.96 7.24 -8.05
CA GLU A 143 13.75 6.72 -8.68
C GLU A 143 13.41 7.48 -9.96
N ALA A 144 12.66 6.84 -10.86
CA ALA A 144 12.29 7.45 -12.12
C ALA A 144 11.33 8.65 -11.90
N PRO A 145 11.65 9.85 -12.43
CA PRO A 145 10.84 11.04 -12.19
C PRO A 145 9.51 11.01 -12.95
N ILE A 146 8.48 11.56 -12.31
CA ILE A 146 7.14 11.77 -12.82
C ILE A 146 6.79 13.24 -12.60
N ILE A 147 6.61 13.96 -13.69
CA ILE A 147 6.27 15.39 -13.66
C ILE A 147 4.75 15.55 -13.68
N LEU A 148 4.22 16.37 -12.77
CA LEU A 148 2.80 16.75 -12.71
C LEU A 148 2.66 18.17 -12.16
N LEU A 149 2.07 19.09 -12.93
CA LEU A 149 1.82 20.49 -12.57
C LEU A 149 2.99 21.20 -11.86
N GLY A 150 4.16 21.22 -12.50
CA GLY A 150 5.32 21.94 -11.95
C GLY A 150 6.00 21.27 -10.75
N SER A 151 5.54 20.09 -10.31
CA SER A 151 6.21 19.27 -9.29
C SER A 151 6.70 17.96 -9.89
N VAL A 152 7.79 17.45 -9.33
CA VAL A 152 8.38 16.15 -9.66
C VAL A 152 8.11 15.19 -8.51
N PHE A 153 7.73 13.97 -8.87
CA PHE A 153 7.42 12.88 -7.97
C PHE A 153 8.14 11.60 -8.41
N ASP A 154 8.29 10.66 -7.50
CA ASP A 154 8.52 9.25 -7.80
C ASP A 154 7.20 8.46 -7.70
N ALA A 155 7.23 7.16 -7.98
CA ALA A 155 6.04 6.30 -7.94
C ALA A 155 5.36 6.28 -6.56
N ASN A 156 6.15 6.30 -5.49
CA ASN A 156 5.66 6.22 -4.12
C ASN A 156 5.07 7.57 -3.68
N SER A 157 5.82 8.66 -3.88
CA SER A 157 5.35 10.00 -3.50
C SER A 157 4.13 10.45 -4.30
N LEU A 158 4.06 10.14 -5.60
CA LEU A 158 2.88 10.41 -6.41
C LEU A 158 1.68 9.56 -5.96
N GLY A 159 1.86 8.25 -5.77
CA GLY A 159 0.76 7.37 -5.36
C GLY A 159 0.17 7.79 -4.02
N LYS A 160 1.03 8.18 -3.06
CA LYS A 160 0.59 8.77 -1.79
C LYS A 160 -0.17 10.08 -2.01
N TRP A 161 0.35 10.97 -2.85
CA TRP A 161 -0.32 12.24 -3.16
C TRP A 161 -1.73 12.02 -3.73
N ILE A 162 -1.90 11.08 -4.67
CA ILE A 162 -3.21 10.71 -5.23
C ILE A 162 -4.14 10.18 -4.14
N TYR A 163 -3.65 9.27 -3.29
CA TYR A 163 -4.43 8.70 -2.19
C TYR A 163 -4.89 9.79 -1.21
N ASP A 164 -3.98 10.65 -0.76
CA ASP A 164 -4.29 11.71 0.20
C ASP A 164 -5.37 12.67 -0.33
N TRP A 165 -5.27 13.09 -1.60
CA TRP A 165 -6.30 13.93 -2.22
C TRP A 165 -7.63 13.20 -2.38
N THR A 166 -7.61 11.91 -2.69
CA THR A 166 -8.83 11.10 -2.80
C THR A 166 -9.52 10.99 -1.43
N VAL A 167 -8.77 10.74 -0.37
CA VAL A 167 -9.26 10.73 1.01
C VAL A 167 -9.80 12.11 1.41
N PHE A 168 -9.14 13.18 1.01
CA PHE A 168 -9.61 14.54 1.26
C PHE A 168 -10.92 14.85 0.53
N HIS A 169 -11.07 14.39 -0.71
CA HIS A 169 -12.23 14.67 -1.56
C HIS A 169 -13.45 13.81 -1.23
N HIS A 170 -13.26 12.50 -1.09
CA HIS A 170 -14.36 11.55 -0.87
C HIS A 170 -14.50 11.08 0.58
N GLY A 171 -13.43 11.16 1.38
CA GLY A 171 -13.37 10.58 2.72
C GLY A 171 -12.68 9.21 2.74
N ALA A 172 -12.02 8.90 3.87
CA ALA A 172 -11.18 7.71 4.03
C ALA A 172 -11.95 6.36 3.99
N SER A 173 -13.24 6.37 4.34
CA SER A 173 -14.07 5.16 4.41
C SER A 173 -14.90 4.94 3.13
N THR A 174 -14.44 5.47 2.00
CA THR A 174 -15.14 5.34 0.72
C THR A 174 -14.47 4.31 -0.18
N PRO A 175 -15.23 3.61 -1.05
CA PRO A 175 -14.65 2.71 -2.05
C PRO A 175 -13.59 3.41 -2.93
N MET A 176 -13.71 4.72 -3.13
CA MET A 176 -12.73 5.46 -3.94
C MET A 176 -11.37 5.58 -3.24
N ALA A 177 -11.35 5.73 -1.91
CA ALA A 177 -10.11 5.70 -1.14
C ALA A 177 -9.41 4.34 -1.26
N ASP A 178 -10.17 3.24 -1.27
CA ASP A 178 -9.62 1.89 -1.48
C ASP A 178 -9.02 1.73 -2.89
N VAL A 179 -9.73 2.20 -3.93
CA VAL A 179 -9.22 2.19 -5.31
C VAL A 179 -7.94 3.00 -5.45
N ALA A 180 -7.89 4.20 -4.85
CA ALA A 180 -6.69 5.04 -4.85
C ALA A 180 -5.52 4.40 -4.08
N GLY A 181 -5.80 3.76 -2.95
CA GLY A 181 -4.82 3.01 -2.17
C GLY A 181 -4.26 1.83 -2.98
N GLU A 182 -5.11 1.13 -3.72
CA GLU A 182 -4.66 0.06 -4.60
C GLU A 182 -3.82 0.58 -5.78
N LEU A 183 -4.23 1.70 -6.40
CA LEU A 183 -3.47 2.34 -7.47
C LEU A 183 -2.07 2.70 -6.98
N TRP A 184 -1.95 3.28 -5.79
CA TRP A 184 -0.67 3.60 -5.18
C TRP A 184 0.23 2.36 -5.06
N LEU A 185 -0.29 1.26 -4.51
CA LEU A 185 0.49 0.02 -4.38
C LEU A 185 0.89 -0.58 -5.73
N LEU A 186 0.02 -0.48 -6.74
CA LEU A 186 0.33 -0.94 -8.10
C LEU A 186 1.44 -0.12 -8.74
N LEU A 187 1.48 1.20 -8.53
CA LEU A 187 2.53 2.08 -9.04
C LEU A 187 3.90 1.75 -8.43
N ILE A 188 3.97 1.55 -7.11
CA ILE A 188 5.22 1.15 -6.43
C ILE A 188 5.72 -0.19 -7.01
N LYS A 189 4.83 -1.18 -7.12
CA LYS A 189 5.20 -2.51 -7.63
C LYS A 189 5.69 -2.45 -9.08
N LEU A 190 5.01 -1.70 -9.94
CA LEU A 190 5.40 -1.52 -11.34
C LEU A 190 6.77 -0.86 -11.44
N ALA A 191 6.98 0.27 -10.76
CA ALA A 191 8.24 1.00 -10.79
C ALA A 191 9.40 0.13 -10.28
N GLY A 192 9.22 -0.53 -9.13
CA GLY A 192 10.25 -1.39 -8.54
C GLY A 192 10.63 -2.57 -9.42
N LYS A 193 9.66 -3.23 -10.05
CA LYS A 193 9.94 -4.37 -10.95
C LYS A 193 10.59 -3.94 -12.25
N VAL A 194 10.15 -2.83 -12.85
CA VAL A 194 10.77 -2.25 -14.06
C VAL A 194 12.20 -1.85 -13.78
N LYS A 195 12.47 -1.19 -12.64
CA LYS A 195 13.82 -0.81 -12.20
C LYS A 195 14.70 -2.05 -12.02
N ARG A 196 14.22 -3.04 -11.26
CA ARG A 196 14.94 -4.31 -11.02
C ARG A 196 15.27 -5.03 -12.33
N ALA A 197 14.32 -5.11 -13.26
CA ALA A 197 14.56 -5.72 -14.57
C ALA A 197 15.62 -4.94 -15.35
N ALA A 198 15.52 -3.61 -15.43
CA ALA A 198 16.48 -2.77 -16.13
C ALA A 198 17.91 -2.87 -15.58
N GLU A 199 18.08 -2.96 -14.26
CA GLU A 199 19.41 -3.04 -13.63
C GLU A 199 20.07 -4.43 -13.75
N CYS A 200 19.27 -5.47 -13.95
CA CYS A 200 19.74 -6.86 -13.93
C CYS A 200 19.81 -7.52 -15.30
N VAL A 201 19.06 -7.04 -16.31
CA VAL A 201 18.88 -7.72 -17.59
C VAL A 201 20.21 -8.01 -18.30
N ASP A 202 21.13 -7.04 -18.32
CA ASP A 202 22.46 -7.18 -18.92
C ASP A 202 23.36 -8.23 -18.22
N ARG A 203 22.97 -8.67 -17.02
CA ARG A 203 23.71 -9.67 -16.22
C ARG A 203 23.14 -11.08 -16.39
N VAL A 204 22.01 -11.22 -17.09
CA VAL A 204 21.40 -12.53 -17.37
C VAL A 204 22.24 -13.22 -18.45
N LYS A 205 22.80 -14.40 -18.12
CA LYS A 205 23.70 -15.13 -19.03
C LYS A 205 22.96 -16.01 -20.05
N ASP A 206 21.77 -16.47 -19.67
CA ASP A 206 20.95 -17.33 -20.49
C ASP A 206 20.11 -16.47 -21.44
N ILE A 207 20.24 -16.70 -22.74
CA ILE A 207 19.68 -15.82 -23.78
C ILE A 207 18.14 -15.84 -23.72
N ASP A 208 17.53 -17.02 -23.58
CA ASP A 208 16.07 -17.16 -23.52
C ASP A 208 15.49 -16.47 -22.27
N SER A 209 16.19 -16.61 -21.13
CA SER A 209 15.85 -15.90 -19.90
C SER A 209 16.03 -14.38 -20.03
N GLN A 210 17.07 -13.94 -20.74
CA GLN A 210 17.34 -12.52 -21.00
C GLN A 210 16.23 -11.92 -21.86
N GLU A 211 15.91 -12.55 -22.99
CA GLU A 211 14.82 -12.15 -23.90
C GLU A 211 13.48 -12.05 -23.14
N THR A 212 13.19 -13.05 -22.30
CA THR A 212 12.00 -13.01 -21.44
C THR A 212 11.98 -11.79 -20.54
N VAL A 213 13.09 -11.45 -19.88
CA VAL A 213 13.18 -10.27 -19.01
C VAL A 213 13.09 -8.97 -19.82
N GLU A 214 13.66 -8.91 -21.02
CA GLU A 214 13.59 -7.77 -21.93
C GLU A 214 12.14 -7.50 -22.39
N ASP A 215 11.41 -8.54 -22.78
CA ASP A 215 9.99 -8.45 -23.16
C ASP A 215 9.11 -7.93 -22.01
N PHE A 216 9.38 -8.42 -20.79
CA PHE A 216 8.69 -7.94 -19.60
C PHE A 216 9.07 -6.50 -19.25
N LEU A 217 10.34 -6.13 -19.40
CA LEU A 217 10.81 -4.76 -19.21
C LEU A 217 10.13 -3.80 -20.18
N GLU A 218 10.07 -4.15 -21.46
CA GLU A 218 9.43 -3.31 -22.48
C GLU A 218 7.92 -3.20 -22.26
N SER A 219 7.23 -4.31 -21.96
CA SER A 219 5.80 -4.27 -21.62
C SER A 219 5.53 -3.46 -20.35
N GLY A 220 6.42 -3.50 -19.36
CA GLY A 220 6.36 -2.66 -18.16
C GLY A 220 6.53 -1.16 -18.48
N LYS A 221 7.50 -0.80 -19.33
CA LYS A 221 7.69 0.57 -19.83
C LYS A 221 6.48 1.09 -20.61
N ARG A 222 5.78 0.21 -21.35
CA ARG A 222 4.52 0.56 -22.03
C ARG A 222 3.39 0.87 -21.05
N LEU A 223 3.26 0.11 -19.96
CA LEU A 223 2.29 0.42 -18.89
C LEU A 223 2.63 1.75 -18.21
N TRP A 224 3.91 1.98 -17.91
CA TRP A 224 4.39 3.25 -17.37
C TRP A 224 4.06 4.43 -18.29
N SER A 225 4.23 4.25 -19.59
CA SER A 225 3.89 5.26 -20.60
C SER A 225 2.38 5.53 -20.68
N ARG A 226 1.54 4.50 -20.52
CA ARG A 226 0.08 4.68 -20.41
C ARG A 226 -0.29 5.46 -19.15
N PHE A 227 0.35 5.18 -18.02
CA PHE A 227 0.14 5.96 -16.79
C PHE A 227 0.50 7.43 -16.98
N LYS A 228 1.66 7.74 -17.58
CA LYS A 228 2.03 9.14 -17.88
C LYS A 228 1.02 9.83 -18.80
N LYS A 229 0.44 9.13 -19.78
CA LYS A 229 -0.62 9.68 -20.64
C LYS A 229 -1.88 10.00 -19.85
N LEU A 230 -2.32 9.10 -18.95
CA LEU A 230 -3.45 9.32 -18.05
C LEU A 230 -3.25 10.58 -17.19
N LEU A 231 -2.06 10.75 -16.60
CA LEU A 231 -1.72 11.94 -15.82
C LEU A 231 -1.80 13.22 -16.65
N ARG A 232 -1.27 13.22 -17.88
CA ARG A 232 -1.35 14.38 -18.78
C ARG A 232 -2.78 14.75 -19.13
N THR A 233 -3.68 13.79 -19.28
CA THR A 233 -5.10 14.07 -19.49
C THR A 233 -5.71 14.72 -18.26
N CYS A 234 -5.42 14.21 -17.06
CA CYS A 234 -5.86 14.80 -15.80
C CYS A 234 -5.32 16.23 -15.62
N GLU A 235 -4.05 16.47 -15.99
CA GLU A 235 -3.37 17.76 -15.93
C GLU A 235 -4.10 18.83 -16.75
N GLN A 236 -4.68 18.48 -17.89
CA GLN A 236 -5.46 19.43 -18.70
C GLN A 236 -6.72 19.91 -17.98
N PHE A 237 -7.39 19.05 -17.23
CA PHE A 237 -8.55 19.42 -16.42
C PHE A 237 -8.13 20.30 -15.25
N MET A 238 -7.05 19.94 -14.55
CA MET A 238 -6.49 20.75 -13.46
C MET A 238 -6.08 22.15 -13.94
N TRP A 239 -5.43 22.25 -15.10
CA TRP A 239 -5.04 23.54 -15.70
C TRP A 239 -6.27 24.41 -16.00
N LYS A 240 -7.33 23.81 -16.55
CA LYS A 240 -8.61 24.50 -16.80
C LYS A 240 -9.27 24.97 -15.51
N ALA A 241 -9.15 24.23 -14.40
CA ALA A 241 -9.65 24.66 -13.10
C ALA A 241 -8.81 25.81 -12.53
N ALA A 242 -7.47 25.68 -12.53
CA ALA A 242 -6.56 26.69 -12.01
C ALA A 242 -6.67 28.04 -12.74
N LYS A 243 -6.86 28.03 -14.06
CA LYS A 243 -7.05 29.27 -14.86
C LYS A 243 -8.35 30.02 -14.52
N ARG A 244 -9.40 29.30 -14.09
CA ARG A 244 -10.68 29.91 -13.70
C ARG A 244 -10.57 30.72 -12.40
N GLU A 245 -9.56 30.46 -11.58
CA GLU A 245 -9.29 31.18 -10.33
C GLU A 245 -8.42 32.44 -10.47
N GLY A 246 -8.06 32.83 -11.71
CA GLY A 246 -7.31 34.09 -11.94
C GLY A 246 -5.81 34.03 -11.67
N GLY A 247 -5.24 32.85 -11.40
CA GLY A 247 -3.80 32.68 -11.20
C GLY A 247 -2.99 32.71 -12.51
N LYS A 248 -1.97 33.58 -12.57
CA LYS A 248 -0.94 33.58 -13.64
C LYS A 248 0.06 32.40 -13.52
N SER A 249 0.04 31.69 -12.38
CA SER A 249 0.88 30.54 -12.07
C SER A 249 -0.03 29.37 -11.67
N VAL A 250 0.15 28.21 -12.31
CA VAL A 250 -0.61 27.00 -12.00
C VAL A 250 0.17 26.22 -10.95
N SER A 251 -0.24 26.42 -9.71
CA SER A 251 0.22 25.70 -8.54
C SER A 251 -0.80 24.61 -8.17
N MET A 252 -0.34 23.52 -7.54
CA MET A 252 -1.16 22.47 -6.94
C MET A 252 -1.95 22.99 -5.72
N GLY A 253 -2.86 23.93 -5.95
CA GLY A 253 -3.80 24.40 -4.94
C GLY A 253 -4.92 23.39 -4.67
N ARG A 254 -5.73 23.66 -3.64
CA ARG A 254 -6.86 22.80 -3.23
C ARG A 254 -7.78 22.41 -4.39
N ASN A 255 -8.10 23.38 -5.25
CA ASN A 255 -9.02 23.16 -6.35
C ASN A 255 -8.39 22.35 -7.48
N ALA A 256 -7.09 22.52 -7.75
CA ALA A 256 -6.35 21.67 -8.68
C ALA A 256 -6.27 20.22 -8.16
N GLY A 257 -6.04 20.02 -6.87
CA GLY A 257 -6.03 18.69 -6.24
C GLY A 257 -7.38 17.98 -6.30
N CYS A 258 -8.48 18.67 -5.98
CA CYS A 258 -9.83 18.10 -6.09
C CYS A 258 -10.20 17.80 -7.55
N GLU A 259 -9.89 18.72 -8.48
CA GLU A 259 -10.13 18.51 -9.91
C GLU A 259 -9.36 17.31 -10.46
N PHE A 260 -8.15 17.03 -9.95
CA PHE A 260 -7.41 15.83 -10.31
C PHE A 260 -8.16 14.56 -9.91
N VAL A 261 -8.65 14.50 -8.67
CA VAL A 261 -9.42 13.35 -8.17
C VAL A 261 -10.67 13.14 -9.01
N GLU A 262 -11.42 14.21 -9.29
CA GLU A 262 -12.58 14.14 -10.19
C GLU A 262 -12.18 13.67 -11.60
N SER A 263 -11.02 14.09 -12.10
CA SER A 263 -10.54 13.70 -13.43
C SER A 263 -10.18 12.23 -13.52
N ILE A 264 -9.36 11.74 -12.59
CA ILE A 264 -8.81 10.37 -12.63
C ILE A 264 -9.84 9.31 -12.20
N PHE A 265 -10.78 9.67 -11.32
CA PHE A 265 -11.78 8.76 -10.75
C PHE A 265 -13.23 9.13 -11.10
N GLY A 266 -13.46 10.19 -11.87
CA GLY A 266 -14.80 10.56 -12.34
C GLY A 266 -15.34 9.58 -13.36
N ARG A 267 -16.57 9.11 -13.14
CA ARG A 267 -17.25 8.12 -13.99
C ARG A 267 -17.28 8.51 -15.47
N ASP A 268 -17.54 9.78 -15.76
CA ASP A 268 -17.63 10.33 -17.13
C ASP A 268 -16.31 10.97 -17.60
N ARG A 269 -15.20 10.65 -16.92
CA ARG A 269 -13.86 11.15 -17.22
C ARG A 269 -12.89 9.99 -17.43
N GLU A 270 -11.84 9.87 -16.64
CA GLU A 270 -10.79 8.88 -16.87
C GLU A 270 -10.95 7.59 -16.04
N LEU A 271 -12.05 7.41 -15.29
CA LEU A 271 -12.23 6.24 -14.41
C LEU A 271 -12.02 4.91 -15.15
N GLU A 272 -12.66 4.74 -16.31
CA GLU A 272 -12.53 3.50 -17.09
C GLU A 272 -11.08 3.25 -17.56
N ASN A 273 -10.37 4.31 -17.94
CA ASN A 273 -8.96 4.22 -18.34
C ASN A 273 -8.04 3.89 -17.15
N THR A 274 -8.32 4.46 -15.99
CA THR A 274 -7.66 4.16 -14.72
C THR A 274 -7.86 2.69 -14.35
N GLU A 275 -9.08 2.18 -14.36
CA GLU A 275 -9.38 0.78 -14.04
C GLU A 275 -8.74 -0.20 -15.02
N LYS A 276 -8.80 0.09 -16.33
CA LYS A 276 -8.12 -0.70 -17.36
C LYS A 276 -6.61 -0.73 -17.15
N LEU A 277 -6.01 0.41 -16.80
CA LEU A 277 -4.59 0.49 -16.48
C LEU A 277 -4.26 -0.34 -15.24
N MET A 278 -5.01 -0.18 -14.15
CA MET A 278 -4.82 -0.95 -12.91
C MET A 278 -4.91 -2.46 -13.17
N ASN A 279 -5.94 -2.91 -13.90
CA ASN A 279 -6.08 -4.32 -14.30
C ASN A 279 -4.88 -4.81 -15.12
N SER A 280 -4.42 -4.01 -16.08
CA SER A 280 -3.25 -4.35 -16.90
C SER A 280 -1.99 -4.50 -16.03
N ILE A 281 -1.79 -3.60 -15.04
CA ILE A 281 -0.66 -3.65 -14.10
C ILE A 281 -0.77 -4.86 -13.18
N ARG A 282 -1.96 -5.23 -12.69
CA ARG A 282 -2.18 -6.43 -11.87
C ARG A 282 -1.76 -7.69 -12.61
N VAL A 283 -2.25 -7.88 -13.83
CA VAL A 283 -1.93 -9.05 -14.66
C VAL A 283 -0.44 -9.08 -15.00
N TRP A 284 0.12 -7.94 -15.41
CA TRP A 284 1.55 -7.82 -15.70
C TRP A 284 2.39 -8.17 -14.47
N ASN A 285 2.05 -7.66 -13.29
CA ASN A 285 2.76 -7.95 -12.04
C ASN A 285 2.80 -9.45 -11.75
N MET A 286 1.65 -10.13 -11.84
CA MET A 286 1.55 -11.57 -11.59
C MET A 286 2.39 -12.37 -12.59
N ARG A 287 2.34 -12.00 -13.88
CA ARG A 287 3.14 -12.66 -14.93
C ARG A 287 4.64 -12.40 -14.76
N PHE A 288 5.02 -11.18 -14.40
CA PHE A 288 6.41 -10.83 -14.11
C PHE A 288 6.95 -11.67 -12.95
N ASP A 289 6.16 -11.87 -11.88
CA ASP A 289 6.59 -12.71 -10.75
C ASP A 289 6.75 -14.18 -11.18
N ALA A 290 5.82 -14.70 -11.97
CA ALA A 290 5.86 -16.09 -12.43
C ALA A 290 7.03 -16.39 -13.39
N ASN A 291 7.44 -15.41 -14.21
CA ASN A 291 8.44 -15.64 -15.27
C ASN A 291 9.82 -15.07 -14.94
N CYS A 292 9.91 -13.95 -14.21
CA CYS A 292 11.17 -13.23 -14.01
C CYS A 292 11.72 -13.32 -12.59
N ASP A 293 10.91 -13.67 -11.57
CA ASP A 293 11.38 -13.56 -10.18
C ASP A 293 12.53 -14.53 -9.87
N ASP A 294 12.46 -15.78 -10.34
CA ASP A 294 13.54 -16.75 -10.16
C ASP A 294 14.79 -16.41 -10.97
N ILE A 295 14.62 -15.88 -12.19
CA ILE A 295 15.72 -15.44 -13.05
C ILE A 295 16.51 -14.33 -12.34
N LEU A 296 15.80 -13.35 -11.78
CA LEU A 296 16.38 -12.17 -11.13
C LEU A 296 16.89 -12.47 -9.70
N ARG A 297 16.30 -13.44 -8.98
CA ARG A 297 16.75 -13.88 -7.64
C ARG A 297 18.07 -14.63 -7.66
N LYS A 298 18.31 -15.50 -8.64
CA LYS A 298 19.55 -16.31 -8.75
C LYS A 298 20.84 -15.50 -8.92
N ARG A 299 20.74 -14.17 -9.02
CA ARG A 299 21.86 -13.24 -9.27
C ARG A 299 21.99 -12.11 -8.24
N THR A 300 21.12 -12.07 -7.24
CA THR A 300 21.20 -11.13 -6.10
C THR A 300 21.77 -11.78 -4.83
N ALA A 301 22.12 -13.07 -4.89
CA ALA A 301 22.80 -13.84 -3.84
C ALA A 301 24.26 -14.13 -4.21
#